data_AF-A0A0D7AJ69-F1
#
_entry.id   AF-A0A0D7AJ69-F1
#
_cell.length_a   1.000
_cell.length_b   1.000
_cell.length_c   1.000
_cell.angle_alpha   90.00
_cell.angle_beta   90.00
_cell.angle_gamma   90.00
#
_symmetry.space_group_name_H-M   'P 1'
#
loop_
_entity.id
_entity.type
_entity.pdbx_description
1 polymer ?
#
loop_
_entity_poly.entity_id
_entity_poly.type
_entity_poly.pdbx_seq_one_letter_code
_entity_poly.pdbx_strand_id
1 'polypeptide(L)' 'LRTYPWSCLECKKCEICREKGDDDRILFCDSCDRGWHMDCLNPPIKDMPENEW' A
#
# COMPACT_ATOMS: atom_id res chain seq x y z
N LEU A 1 -1.75 -19.81 4.13
CA LEU A 1 -1.19 -19.28 5.39
C LEU A 1 -0.61 -17.90 5.08
N ARG A 2 -1.10 -16.83 5.71
CA ARG A 2 -0.44 -15.51 5.58
C ARG A 2 0.99 -15.66 6.10
N THR A 3 1.96 -15.31 5.27
CA THR A 3 3.39 -15.51 5.55
C THR A 3 4.02 -14.34 6.30
N TYR A 4 3.25 -13.31 6.65
CA TYR A 4 3.73 -12.06 7.27
C TYR A 4 2.75 -11.56 8.35
N PRO A 5 3.23 -10.73 9.31
CA PRO A 5 2.41 -10.18 10.38
C PRO A 5 1.28 -9.33 9.80
N TRP A 6 0.06 -9.51 10.32
CA TRP A 6 -1.06 -8.66 9.95
C TRP A 6 -0.93 -7.27 10.58
N SER A 7 -1.23 -6.23 9.80
CA SER A 7 -1.36 -4.85 10.25
C SER A 7 -2.78 -4.36 10.02
N CYS A 8 -3.36 -3.71 11.04
CA CYS A 8 -4.64 -3.02 10.96
C CYS A 8 -4.62 -1.91 9.90
N LEU A 9 -5.79 -1.48 9.38
CA LEU A 9 -5.88 -0.41 8.38
C LEU A 9 -5.12 0.86 8.82
N GLU A 10 -5.32 1.29 10.06
CA GLU A 10 -4.62 2.45 10.66
C GLU A 10 -3.13 2.23 10.97
N CYS A 11 -2.68 0.98 10.88
CA CYS A 11 -1.33 0.55 11.20
C CYS A 11 -0.51 0.28 9.92
N LYS A 12 -1.16 0.22 8.76
CA LYS A 12 -0.48 -0.05 7.50
C LYS A 12 0.42 1.12 7.14
N LYS A 13 1.58 0.77 6.60
CA LYS A 13 2.61 1.70 6.15
C LYS A 13 3.06 1.26 4.78
N CYS A 14 3.64 2.19 4.03
CA CYS A 14 4.25 1.87 2.76
C CYS A 14 5.42 0.89 2.96
N GLU A 15 5.43 -0.22 2.22
CA GLU A 15 6.50 -1.22 2.30
C GLU A 15 7.85 -0.70 1.76
N ILE A 16 7.85 0.42 1.03
CA ILE A 16 9.05 1.04 0.46
C ILE A 16 9.65 2.07 1.43
N CYS A 17 8.90 3.13 1.76
CA CYS A 17 9.42 4.21 2.60
C CYS A 17 9.24 3.95 4.10
N ARG A 18 8.48 2.92 4.51
CA ARG A 18 8.18 2.55 5.90
C ARG A 18 7.43 3.60 6.71
N GLU A 19 6.92 4.63 6.05
CA GLU A 19 6.12 5.70 6.64
C GLU A 19 4.62 5.48 6.36
N LYS A 20 3.79 6.03 7.25
CA LYS A 20 2.34 6.13 7.04
C LYS A 20 2.04 7.28 6.05
N GLY A 21 2.68 8.45 6.27
CA GLY A 21 2.66 9.57 5.33
C GLY A 21 1.24 10.07 5.03
N ASP A 22 1.02 10.51 3.78
CA ASP A 22 -0.32 10.77 3.25
C ASP A 22 -1.07 9.45 3.02
N ASP A 23 -1.90 9.07 3.99
CA ASP A 23 -2.74 7.86 3.96
C ASP A 23 -3.62 7.80 2.72
N ASP A 24 -4.10 8.96 2.24
CA ASP A 24 -5.01 9.07 1.10
C ASP A 24 -4.41 8.58 -0.23
N ARG A 25 -3.08 8.38 -0.29
CA ARG A 25 -2.36 7.88 -1.47
C ARG A 25 -1.68 6.54 -1.26
N ILE A 26 -2.01 5.80 -0.19
CA ILE A 26 -1.60 4.41 -0.02
C ILE A 26 -2.57 3.49 -0.74
N LEU A 27 -2.04 2.65 -1.63
CA LEU A 27 -2.74 1.52 -2.22
C LEU A 27 -2.56 0.29 -1.34
N PHE A 28 -3.64 -0.48 -1.16
CA PHE A 28 -3.62 -1.77 -0.48
C PHE A 28 -3.76 -2.90 -1.49
N CYS A 29 -2.81 -3.84 -1.49
CA CYS A 29 -2.87 -4.95 -2.42
C CYS A 29 -3.99 -5.92 -2.04
N ASP A 30 -4.84 -6.31 -2.99
CA ASP A 30 -5.98 -7.19 -2.71
C ASP A 30 -5.55 -8.62 -2.36
N SER A 31 -4.39 -9.04 -2.88
CA SER A 31 -3.84 -10.39 -2.64
C SER A 31 -3.07 -10.51 -1.33
N CYS A 32 -2.40 -9.44 -0.89
CA CYS A 32 -1.52 -9.50 0.28
C CYS A 32 -1.78 -8.42 1.34
N ASP A 33 -2.75 -7.53 1.13
CA ASP A 33 -3.18 -6.57 2.14
C ASP A 33 -2.01 -5.71 2.67
N ARG A 34 -0.96 -5.49 1.88
CA ARG A 34 0.15 -4.59 2.22
C ARG A 34 -0.06 -3.23 1.57
N GLY A 35 0.56 -2.20 2.12
CA GLY A 35 0.42 -0.82 1.68
C GLY A 35 1.62 -0.33 0.86
N TRP A 36 1.38 0.45 -0.18
CA TRP A 36 2.41 1.23 -0.88
C TRP A 36 1.86 2.59 -1.28
N HIS A 37 2.63 3.66 -1.10
CA HIS A 37 2.28 4.95 -1.70
C HIS A 37 2.37 4.85 -3.22
N MET A 38 1.40 5.43 -3.92
CA MET A 38 1.41 5.53 -5.39
C MET A 38 2.72 6.14 -5.92
N ASP A 39 3.23 7.17 -5.23
CA ASP A 39 4.46 7.88 -5.58
C ASP A 39 5.76 7.10 -5.26
N CYS A 40 5.69 6.10 -4.37
CA CYS A 40 6.85 5.26 -4.02
C CYS A 40 7.09 4.14 -5.04
N LEU A 41 6.10 3.81 -5.86
CA LEU A 41 6.20 2.77 -6.88
C LEU A 41 7.09 3.24 -8.05
N ASN A 42 7.64 2.28 -8.79
CA ASN A 42 8.42 2.55 -9.99
C ASN A 42 7.94 1.68 -11.16
N PRO A 43 7.23 2.24 -12.16
CA PRO A 43 6.89 3.66 -12.29
C PRO A 43 5.85 4.14 -11.25
N PRO A 44 5.84 5.44 -10.89
CA PRO A 44 4.82 6.00 -10.00
C PRO A 44 3.43 5.89 -10.61
N ILE A 45 2.45 5.55 -9.79
CA ILE A 45 1.03 5.57 -10.18
C ILE A 45 0.50 6.98 -9.94
N LYS A 46 -0.20 7.56 -10.93
CA LYS A 46 -0.72 8.93 -10.83
C LYS A 46 -2.18 8.98 -10.39
N ASP A 47 -2.94 7.99 -10.83
CA ASP A 47 -4.38 7.88 -10.65
C ASP A 47 -4.70 6.56 -9.95
N MET A 48 -5.75 6.57 -9.11
CA MET A 48 -6.19 5.36 -8.43
C MET A 48 -6.58 4.29 -9.47
N PRO A 49 -6.10 3.04 -9.35
CA PRO A 49 -6.45 1.99 -10.29
C PRO A 49 -7.96 1.70 -10.22
N GLU A 50 -8.59 1.51 -11.38
CA GLU A 50 -10.03 1.23 -11.48
C GLU A 50 -10.41 -0.20 -11.03
N ASN A 51 -9.42 -1.10 -10.90
CA ASN A 51 -9.61 -2.54 -10.63
C ASN A 51 -8.60 -3.03 -9.57
N GLU A 52 -8.55 -4.37 -9.37
CA GLU A 52 -7.68 -5.04 -8.41
C GLU A 52 -6.20 -4.61 -8.54
N TRP A 53 -5.55 -4.44 -7.39
CA TRP A 53 -4.16 -3.98 -7.28
C TRP A 53 -3.26 -4.92 -6.45
#